data_AF-A0A4R0SMB3-F1
#
_entry.id   AF-A0A4R0SMB3-F1
#
_cell.length_a   1.000
_cell.length_b   1.000
_cell.length_c   1.000
_cell.angle_alpha   90.00
_cell.angle_beta   90.00
_cell.angle_gamma   90.00
#
_symmetry.space_group_name_H-M   'P 1'
#
loop_
_entity.id
_entity.type
_entity.pdbx_description
1 polymer ?
#
loop_
_entity_poly.entity_id
_entity_poly.type
_entity_poly.pdbx_seq_one_letter_code
_entity_poly.pdbx_strand_id
1 'polypeptide(L)'
;MAVENSTVLIIVNNWGIEETELTRPLRDLKAAGAKVTLAATTLDPCETVQHDRYEGETLTPDARLSDVQAADYDLLVVPGGTCNVDRIRVNEDAITLAQEFAHEGKPIAAICHGAWRWSTRVW
;
A
#
# COMPACT_ATOMS: atom_id res chain seq x y z
N MET A 1 -12.24 -6.14 18.59
CA MET A 1 -12.58 -6.07 17.14
C MET A 1 -11.35 -6.46 16.35
N ALA A 2 -11.44 -7.29 15.28
CA ALA A 2 -10.27 -7.98 14.70
C ALA A 2 -9.13 -7.09 14.15
N VAL A 3 -9.33 -5.78 14.03
CA VAL A 3 -8.37 -4.80 13.46
C VAL A 3 -7.84 -3.82 14.52
N GLU A 4 -8.38 -3.89 15.73
CA GLU A 4 -8.06 -2.97 16.82
C GLU A 4 -6.64 -3.28 17.34
N ASN A 5 -5.73 -2.30 17.25
CA ASN A 5 -4.29 -2.40 17.51
C ASN A 5 -3.43 -3.10 16.44
N SER A 6 -3.99 -3.52 15.31
CA SER A 6 -3.19 -4.05 14.21
C SER A 6 -2.28 -2.96 13.61
N THR A 7 -1.09 -3.37 13.20
CA THR A 7 -0.11 -2.55 12.48
C THR A 7 -0.24 -2.81 10.99
N VAL A 8 -0.57 -1.77 10.22
CA VAL A 8 -0.85 -1.89 8.78
C VAL A 8 0.14 -1.06 7.99
N LEU A 9 0.75 -1.67 6.98
CA LEU A 9 1.60 -1.01 6.01
C LEU A 9 0.82 -0.78 4.72
N ILE A 10 0.74 0.47 4.26
CA ILE A 10 0.25 0.80 2.93
C ILE A 10 1.44 1.24 2.09
N ILE A 11 1.69 0.57 0.96
CA ILE A 11 2.79 0.93 0.05
C ILE A 11 2.25 1.58 -1.22
N VAL A 12 2.89 2.67 -1.64
CA VAL A 12 2.54 3.41 -2.86
C VAL A 12 3.78 3.96 -3.56
N ASN A 13 3.66 4.29 -4.84
CA ASN A 13 4.53 5.24 -5.50
C ASN A 13 4.00 6.67 -5.25
N ASN A 14 4.86 7.69 -5.27
CA ASN A 14 4.48 9.08 -4.97
C ASN A 14 3.49 9.74 -5.97
N TRP A 15 3.08 9.06 -7.04
CA TRP A 15 2.18 9.63 -8.04
C TRP A 15 1.32 8.57 -8.74
N GLY A 16 0.10 8.95 -9.07
CA GLY A 16 -0.81 8.18 -9.92
C GLY A 16 -1.54 7.06 -9.18
N ILE A 17 -1.81 7.29 -7.90
CA ILE A 17 -2.55 6.38 -7.01
C ILE A 17 -4.03 6.66 -7.16
N GLU A 18 -4.89 5.64 -7.29
CA GLU A 18 -6.34 5.86 -7.31
C GLU A 18 -6.80 6.37 -5.93
N GLU A 19 -7.34 7.59 -5.89
CA GLU A 19 -7.65 8.32 -4.66
C GLU A 19 -8.54 7.51 -3.72
N THR A 20 -9.61 6.93 -4.26
CA THR A 20 -10.59 6.20 -3.45
C THR A 20 -10.01 4.91 -2.86
N GLU A 21 -9.00 4.33 -3.50
CA GLU A 21 -8.34 3.10 -3.06
C GLU A 21 -7.23 3.34 -2.04
N LEU A 22 -6.71 4.57 -1.94
CA LEU A 22 -5.81 4.95 -0.85
C LEU A 22 -6.58 5.58 0.31
N THR A 23 -7.39 6.61 0.05
CA THR A 23 -8.00 7.43 1.11
C THR A 23 -9.03 6.67 1.93
N ARG A 24 -9.86 5.81 1.32
CA ARG A 24 -10.87 5.05 2.07
C ARG A 24 -10.23 4.01 2.99
N PRO A 25 -9.36 3.09 2.53
CA PRO A 25 -8.72 2.13 3.45
C PRO A 25 -7.88 2.82 4.53
N LEU A 26 -7.13 3.88 4.18
CA LEU A 26 -6.36 4.66 5.15
C LEU A 26 -7.26 5.20 6.28
N ARG A 27 -8.38 5.84 5.92
CA ARG A 27 -9.30 6.44 6.90
C ARG A 27 -10.06 5.38 7.69
N ASP A 28 -10.55 4.33 7.03
CA ASP A 28 -11.33 3.26 7.67
C ASP A 28 -10.48 2.46 8.65
N LEU A 29 -9.24 2.12 8.29
CA LEU A 29 -8.29 1.42 9.17
C LEU A 29 -7.92 2.28 10.38
N LYS A 30 -7.62 3.57 10.18
CA LYS A 30 -7.35 4.51 11.28
C LYS A 30 -8.56 4.66 12.20
N ALA A 31 -9.77 4.79 11.63
CA ALA A 31 -11.02 4.89 12.39
C ALA A 31 -11.33 3.60 13.18
N ALA A 32 -10.92 2.43 12.65
CA ALA A 32 -11.03 1.14 13.34
C ALA A 32 -9.98 0.93 14.44
N GLY A 33 -9.07 1.89 14.66
CA GLY A 33 -8.03 1.82 15.70
C GLY A 33 -6.75 1.09 15.27
N ALA A 34 -6.54 0.86 13.97
CA ALA A 34 -5.29 0.33 13.45
C ALA A 34 -4.20 1.42 13.39
N LYS A 35 -2.95 1.01 13.60
CA LYS A 35 -1.77 1.86 13.38
C LYS A 35 -1.35 1.72 11.93
N VAL A 36 -1.64 2.72 11.12
CA VAL A 36 -1.39 2.68 9.67
C VAL A 36 -0.16 3.53 9.34
N THR A 37 0.81 2.92 8.65
CA THR A 37 1.97 3.61 8.06
C THR A 37 1.79 3.68 6.54
N LEU A 38 1.86 4.87 5.97
CA LEU A 38 1.92 5.09 4.54
C LEU A 38 3.40 5.17 4.10
N ALA A 39 3.89 4.17 3.40
CA ALA A 39 5.25 4.14 2.87
C ALA A 39 5.27 4.40 1.36
N ALA A 40 6.21 5.24 0.90
CA ALA A 40 6.34 5.58 -0.51
C ALA A 40 7.79 5.48 -1.01
N THR A 41 7.98 5.52 -2.34
CA THR A 41 9.33 5.46 -2.95
C THR A 41 10.26 6.55 -2.41
N THR A 42 9.71 7.74 -2.18
CA THR A 42 10.40 8.89 -1.59
C THR A 42 9.53 9.53 -0.50
N LEU A 43 10.08 10.48 0.27
CA LEU A 43 9.32 11.27 1.24
C LEU A 43 8.57 12.44 0.62
N ASP A 44 8.65 12.62 -0.70
CA ASP A 44 7.87 13.65 -1.40
C ASP A 44 6.37 13.35 -1.29
N PRO A 45 5.48 14.35 -1.41
CA PRO A 45 4.06 14.13 -1.31
C PRO A 45 3.54 13.09 -2.32
N CYS A 46 2.61 12.24 -1.87
CA CYS A 46 1.93 11.25 -2.68
C CYS A 46 0.70 11.88 -3.35
N GLU A 47 0.75 12.04 -4.66
CA GLU A 47 -0.32 12.62 -5.46
C GLU A 47 -1.28 11.53 -5.95
N THR A 48 -2.56 11.64 -5.56
CA THR A 48 -3.61 10.74 -6.03
C THR A 48 -4.31 11.28 -7.27
N VAL A 49 -4.98 10.39 -7.99
CA VAL A 49 -5.79 10.69 -9.17
C VAL A 49 -7.16 10.03 -9.03
N GLN A 50 -8.17 10.63 -9.64
CA GLN A 50 -9.51 10.06 -9.79
C GLN A 50 -9.72 9.64 -11.24
N HIS A 51 -10.09 8.36 -11.43
CA HIS A 51 -10.39 7.80 -12.75
C HIS A 51 -9.24 7.99 -13.76
N ASP A 52 -7.99 7.88 -13.28
CA ASP A 52 -6.76 8.08 -14.06
C ASP A 52 -6.66 9.42 -14.82
N ARG A 53 -7.46 10.44 -14.43
CA ARG A 53 -7.61 11.68 -15.22
C ARG A 53 -7.56 12.97 -14.42
N TYR A 54 -8.18 12.98 -13.24
CA TYR A 54 -8.33 14.20 -12.46
C TYR A 54 -7.41 14.16 -11.25
N GLU A 55 -6.76 15.29 -10.96
CA GLU A 55 -5.96 15.44 -9.75
C GLU A 55 -6.84 15.21 -8.50
N GLY A 56 -6.29 14.49 -7.55
CA GLY A 56 -6.92 14.18 -6.27
C GLY A 56 -6.21 14.80 -5.09
N GLU A 57 -6.50 14.25 -3.92
CA GLU A 57 -5.82 14.59 -2.67
C GLU A 57 -4.31 14.27 -2.71
N THR A 58 -3.52 15.10 -2.04
CA THR A 58 -2.10 14.85 -1.81
C THR A 58 -1.87 14.45 -0.36
N LEU A 59 -1.13 13.36 -0.14
CA LEU A 59 -0.87 12.80 1.18
C LEU A 59 0.63 12.75 1.44
N THR A 60 1.07 13.12 2.64
CA THR A 60 2.49 12.98 3.02
C THR A 60 2.76 11.53 3.45
N PRO A 61 3.76 10.85 2.88
CA PRO A 61 4.16 9.52 3.35
C PRO A 61 4.82 9.62 4.73
N ASP A 62 4.60 8.61 5.56
CA ASP A 62 5.19 8.47 6.89
C ASP A 62 6.62 7.91 6.81
N ALA A 63 6.93 7.12 5.79
CA ALA A 63 8.22 6.44 5.62
C ALA A 63 8.58 6.19 4.15
N ARG A 64 9.84 5.86 3.88
CA ARG A 64 10.25 5.30 2.58
C ARG A 64 10.07 3.78 2.58
N LEU A 65 9.86 3.19 1.40
CA LEU A 65 9.80 1.74 1.25
C LEU A 65 11.07 1.04 1.78
N SER A 66 12.23 1.66 1.62
CA SER A 66 13.52 1.14 2.09
C SER A 66 13.75 1.28 3.60
N ASP A 67 12.90 2.04 4.31
CA ASP A 67 13.05 2.28 5.75
C ASP A 67 12.10 1.40 6.60
N VAL A 68 11.20 0.63 5.97
CA VAL A 68 10.21 -0.21 6.65
C VAL A 68 10.58 -1.69 6.55
N GLN A 69 10.19 -2.47 7.56
CA GLN A 69 10.44 -3.92 7.61
C GLN A 69 9.12 -4.67 7.71
N ALA A 70 8.92 -5.73 6.91
CA ALA A 70 7.67 -6.49 6.93
C ALA A 70 7.34 -7.07 8.31
N ALA A 71 8.36 -7.39 9.11
CA ALA A 71 8.24 -7.92 10.46
C ALA A 71 7.42 -7.01 11.40
N ASP A 72 7.46 -5.69 11.20
CA ASP A 72 6.83 -4.69 12.07
C ASP A 72 5.32 -4.51 11.83
N TYR A 73 4.77 -5.22 10.84
CA TYR A 73 3.40 -5.04 10.38
C TYR A 73 2.64 -6.37 10.30
N ASP A 74 1.34 -6.29 10.57
CA ASP A 74 0.40 -7.42 10.52
C ASP A 74 -0.25 -7.58 9.14
N LEU A 75 -0.36 -6.49 8.36
CA LEU A 75 -1.07 -6.44 7.06
C LEU A 75 -0.35 -5.52 6.08
N LEU A 76 -0.22 -5.98 4.84
CA LEU A 76 0.20 -5.15 3.70
C LEU A 76 -1.01 -4.76 2.86
N VAL A 77 -1.12 -3.48 2.51
CA VAL A 77 -2.12 -2.94 1.58
C VAL A 77 -1.43 -2.30 0.39
N VAL A 78 -1.88 -2.65 -0.81
CA VAL A 78 -1.39 -2.09 -2.08
C VAL A 78 -2.57 -1.47 -2.83
N PRO A 79 -2.78 -0.15 -2.72
CA PRO A 79 -3.78 0.57 -3.49
C PRO A 79 -3.54 0.45 -5.00
N GLY A 80 -4.59 0.56 -5.79
CA GLY A 80 -4.53 0.61 -7.24
C GLY A 80 -4.08 1.97 -7.79
N GLY A 81 -4.58 2.29 -8.98
CA GLY A 81 -4.06 3.35 -9.84
C GLY A 81 -3.01 2.80 -10.80
N THR A 82 -3.24 2.98 -12.10
CA THR A 82 -2.45 2.34 -13.16
C THR A 82 -0.96 2.68 -13.01
N CYS A 83 -0.68 3.97 -12.87
CA CYS A 83 0.69 4.48 -12.74
C CYS A 83 1.36 4.11 -11.42
N ASN A 84 0.59 4.07 -10.32
CA ASN A 84 1.09 3.63 -9.03
C ASN A 84 1.53 2.17 -9.08
N VAL A 85 0.63 1.30 -9.52
CA VAL A 85 0.83 -0.14 -9.53
C VAL A 85 1.92 -0.55 -10.53
N ASP A 86 2.01 0.08 -11.70
CA ASP A 86 3.09 -0.16 -12.67
C ASP A 86 4.49 0.12 -12.10
N ARG A 87 4.63 1.19 -11.31
CA ARG A 87 5.90 1.56 -10.67
C ARG A 87 6.22 0.68 -9.47
N ILE A 88 5.22 0.33 -8.66
CA ILE A 88 5.40 -0.55 -7.50
C ILE A 88 5.87 -1.95 -7.90
N ARG A 89 5.39 -2.50 -9.03
CA ARG A 89 5.75 -3.87 -9.49
C ARG A 89 7.21 -4.07 -9.86
N VAL A 90 7.90 -2.99 -10.20
CA VAL A 90 9.30 -3.00 -10.62
C VAL A 90 10.22 -2.40 -9.57
N ASN A 91 9.67 -1.92 -8.45
CA ASN A 91 10.43 -1.39 -7.33
C ASN A 91 10.94 -2.55 -6.45
N GLU A 92 12.25 -2.65 -6.28
CA GLU A 92 12.89 -3.77 -5.57
C GLU A 92 12.49 -3.82 -4.08
N ASP A 93 12.35 -2.68 -3.42
CA ASP A 93 11.94 -2.60 -2.02
C ASP A 93 10.50 -3.11 -1.85
N ALA A 94 9.58 -2.66 -2.72
CA ALA A 94 8.19 -3.10 -2.70
C ALA A 94 8.05 -4.61 -2.99
N ILE A 95 8.82 -5.13 -3.95
CA ILE A 95 8.85 -6.57 -4.26
C ILE A 95 9.35 -7.36 -3.04
N THR A 96 10.43 -6.90 -2.41
CA THR A 96 11.02 -7.54 -1.23
C THR A 96 10.02 -7.59 -0.08
N LEU A 97 9.39 -6.45 0.25
CA LEU A 97 8.34 -6.39 1.27
C LEU A 97 7.21 -7.37 0.97
N ALA A 98 6.65 -7.35 -0.25
CA ALA A 98 5.57 -8.27 -0.62
C ALA A 98 5.97 -9.75 -0.51
N GLN A 99 7.22 -10.09 -0.83
CA GLN A 99 7.76 -11.45 -0.66
C GLN A 99 7.91 -11.84 0.80
N GLU A 100 8.39 -10.93 1.66
CA GLU A 100 8.53 -11.16 3.10
C GLU A 100 7.18 -11.40 3.76
N PHE A 101 6.17 -10.55 3.48
CA PHE A 101 4.80 -10.76 3.97
C PHE A 101 4.26 -12.12 3.56
N ALA A 102 4.46 -12.52 2.30
CA ALA A 102 4.00 -13.81 1.80
C ALA A 102 4.74 -14.99 2.41
N HIS A 103 6.05 -14.86 2.62
CA HIS A 103 6.87 -15.88 3.27
C HIS A 103 6.46 -16.07 4.74
N GLU A 104 6.10 -14.99 5.43
CA GLU A 104 5.61 -15.02 6.82
C GLU A 104 4.13 -15.44 6.94
N GLY A 105 3.43 -15.66 5.82
CA GLY A 105 2.01 -16.00 5.80
C GLY A 105 1.11 -14.85 6.27
N LYS A 106 1.60 -13.61 6.19
CA LYS A 106 0.85 -12.42 6.55
C LYS A 106 -0.10 -12.01 5.42
N PRO A 107 -1.28 -11.47 5.74
CA PRO A 107 -2.25 -11.03 4.73
C PRO A 107 -1.70 -9.89 3.87
N ILE A 108 -2.03 -9.93 2.58
CA ILE A 108 -1.74 -8.89 1.59
C ILE A 108 -3.06 -8.53 0.89
N ALA A 109 -3.50 -7.29 1.03
CA ALA A 109 -4.69 -6.76 0.39
C ALA A 109 -4.30 -5.88 -0.80
N ALA A 110 -4.66 -6.28 -2.02
CA ALA A 110 -4.43 -5.49 -3.22
C ALA A 110 -5.76 -5.05 -3.82
N ILE A 111 -5.89 -3.77 -4.15
CA ILE A 111 -7.16 -3.17 -4.58
C ILE A 111 -7.12 -2.87 -6.10
N CYS A 112 -8.22 -3.16 -6.80
CA CYS A 112 -8.40 -2.98 -8.25
C CYS A 112 -7.36 -3.74 -9.10
N HIS A 113 -6.50 -3.03 -9.84
CA HIS A 113 -5.43 -3.63 -10.65
C HIS A 113 -4.18 -4.01 -9.84
N GLY A 114 -4.17 -3.74 -8.52
CA GLY A 114 -3.15 -4.25 -7.61
C GLY A 114 -3.11 -5.79 -7.54
N ALA A 115 -4.19 -6.45 -7.95
CA ALA A 115 -4.23 -7.90 -8.12
C ALA A 115 -3.40 -8.33 -9.35
N TRP A 116 -2.08 -8.40 -9.22
CA TRP A 116 -1.25 -9.02 -10.26
C TRP A 116 0.07 -9.60 -9.68
N ARG A 117 0.51 -10.72 -10.29
CA ARG A 117 1.46 -11.77 -9.87
C ARG A 117 0.96 -12.90 -8.96
N TRP A 118 -0.22 -12.83 -8.34
CA TRP A 118 -0.77 -13.97 -7.56
C TRP A 118 -1.42 -15.08 -8.39
N SER A 119 -1.18 -15.20 -9.71
CA SER A 119 -1.66 -16.36 -10.47
C SER A 119 -0.87 -17.65 -10.21
N THR A 120 0.01 -17.68 -9.21
CA THR A 120 0.69 -18.91 -8.78
C THR A 120 0.67 -19.03 -7.26
N ARG A 121 -0.24 -19.88 -6.80
CA ARG A 121 -0.46 -20.41 -5.44
C ARG A 121 -1.09 -19.45 -4.42
N VAL A 122 -2.40 -19.60 -4.32
CA VAL A 122 -3.14 -19.62 -3.06
C VAL A 122 -2.42 -20.56 -2.07
N TRP A 123 -2.12 -20.08 -0.88
CA TRP A 123 -1.99 -20.88 0.34
C TRP A 123 -2.81 -20.19 1.42
#